data_AF-A0A6P0JXP7-F1
#
_entry.id   AF-A0A6P0JXP7-F1
#
_cell.length_a   1.000
_cell.length_b   1.000
_cell.length_c   1.000
_cell.angle_alpha   90.00
_cell.angle_beta   90.00
_cell.angle_gamma   90.00
#
_symmetry.space_group_name_H-M   'P 1'
#
loop_
_entity.id
_entity.type
_entity.pdbx_description
1 polymer ?
#
loop_
_entity_poly.entity_id
_entity_poly.type
_entity_poly.pdbx_seq_one_letter_code
_entity_poly.pdbx_strand_id
1 'polypeptide(L)'
;QASASLGGQKFPTLGLEDLLLVLCLNGARDGWLELQRICDVAECLRAFPELDWEQMQKRSRQYNCDRIFLLGLHVTQTILGCSLPPSIQADIQQTPAIFSLTETIQHTLTQSPLPSHTLLQRAAFSLKLQPGLFNKLRFLSRLVFPINERDLEWVYLPRSLFFLYYPLRWVRLVGKYIQG
;
A
#
# COMPACT_ATOMS: atom_id res chain seq x y z
N GLN A 1 -5.15 -1.11 25.36
CA GLN A 1 -3.95 -1.56 24.62
C GLN A 1 -4.15 -3.02 24.27
N ALA A 2 -3.89 -3.43 23.03
CA ALA A 2 -3.91 -4.83 22.64
C ALA A 2 -2.59 -5.52 23.06
N SER A 3 -2.64 -6.83 23.29
CA SER A 3 -1.47 -7.63 23.61
C SER A 3 -1.62 -9.06 23.14
N ALA A 4 -0.57 -9.63 22.55
CA ALA A 4 -0.48 -11.05 22.22
C ALA A 4 0.44 -11.78 23.20
N SER A 5 0.30 -13.11 23.30
CA SER A 5 1.18 -13.96 24.10
C SER A 5 2.04 -14.82 23.19
N LEU A 6 3.36 -14.80 23.39
CA LEU A 6 4.32 -15.65 22.69
C LEU A 6 5.30 -16.23 23.71
N GLY A 7 5.47 -17.56 23.72
CA GLY A 7 6.31 -18.23 24.72
C GLY A 7 5.88 -17.98 26.18
N GLY A 8 4.58 -17.72 26.42
CA GLY A 8 4.04 -17.35 27.72
C GLY A 8 4.26 -15.89 28.15
N GLN A 9 5.00 -15.10 27.36
CA GLN A 9 5.24 -13.69 27.61
C GLN A 9 4.24 -12.83 26.83
N LYS A 10 3.69 -11.79 27.47
CA LYS A 10 2.79 -10.83 26.83
C LYS A 10 3.58 -9.69 26.21
N PHE A 11 3.30 -9.39 24.94
CA PHE A 11 3.87 -8.27 24.20
C PHE A 11 2.77 -7.28 23.81
N PRO A 12 3.03 -5.96 23.84
CA PRO A 12 2.11 -4.97 23.31
C PRO A 12 1.98 -5.16 21.79
N THR A 13 0.75 -5.10 21.28
CA THR A 13 0.46 -5.22 19.85
C THR A 13 -0.35 -4.03 19.35
N LEU A 14 -0.44 -3.90 18.03
CA LEU A 14 -1.42 -3.02 17.39
C LEU A 14 -2.84 -3.37 17.84
N GLY A 15 -3.71 -2.35 17.91
CA GLY A 15 -5.15 -2.58 17.94
C GLY A 15 -5.60 -3.30 16.67
N LEU A 16 -6.71 -4.02 16.74
CA LEU A 16 -7.26 -4.79 15.63
C LEU A 16 -7.41 -3.94 14.36
N GLU A 17 -7.90 -2.72 14.52
CA GLU A 17 -8.17 -1.81 13.40
C GLU A 17 -6.87 -1.35 12.74
N ASP A 18 -5.86 -1.03 13.55
CA ASP A 18 -4.54 -0.64 13.06
C ASP A 18 -3.82 -1.80 12.37
N LEU A 19 -3.96 -3.03 12.91
CA LEU A 19 -3.39 -4.23 12.31
C LEU A 19 -3.93 -4.44 10.88
N LEU A 20 -5.26 -4.46 10.71
CA LEU A 20 -5.87 -4.69 9.40
C LEU A 20 -5.51 -3.58 8.39
N LEU A 21 -5.45 -2.31 8.82
CA LEU A 21 -4.99 -1.22 7.97
C LEU A 21 -3.51 -1.37 7.58
N VAL A 22 -2.64 -1.78 8.52
CA VAL A 22 -1.21 -2.04 8.25
C VAL A 22 -1.02 -3.21 7.28
N LEU A 23 -1.82 -4.27 7.36
CA LEU A 23 -1.81 -5.37 6.39
C LEU A 23 -2.17 -4.89 4.98
N CYS A 24 -3.25 -4.12 4.83
CA CYS A 24 -3.63 -3.53 3.53
C CYS A 24 -2.57 -2.55 2.99
N LEU A 25 -1.94 -1.75 3.86
CA LEU A 25 -0.83 -0.86 3.50
C LEU A 25 0.41 -1.63 3.04
N ASN A 26 0.75 -2.74 3.72
CA ASN A 26 1.84 -3.62 3.33
C ASN A 26 1.57 -4.25 1.96
N GLY A 27 0.37 -4.77 1.71
CA GLY A 27 -0.01 -5.30 0.40
C GLY A 27 0.12 -4.25 -0.71
N ALA A 28 -0.44 -3.06 -0.50
CA ALA A 28 -0.41 -1.98 -1.49
C ALA A 28 1.00 -1.43 -1.77
N ARG A 29 1.90 -1.37 -0.78
CA ARG A 29 3.29 -0.90 -0.95
C ARG A 29 4.05 -1.70 -2.01
N ASP A 30 3.88 -3.02 -1.97
CA ASP A 30 4.62 -3.96 -2.82
C ASP A 30 3.77 -4.50 -3.99
N GLY A 31 2.62 -3.87 -4.26
CA GLY A 31 1.78 -4.14 -5.43
C GLY A 31 0.98 -5.46 -5.37
N TRP A 32 0.81 -6.05 -4.18
CA TRP A 32 0.16 -7.35 -3.96
C TRP A 32 0.75 -8.52 -4.74
N LEU A 33 2.05 -8.46 -5.07
CA LEU A 33 2.79 -9.53 -5.78
C LEU A 33 2.98 -10.82 -4.96
N GLU A 34 2.75 -10.77 -3.65
CA GLU A 34 3.00 -11.88 -2.72
C GLU A 34 1.66 -12.39 -2.17
N LEU A 35 1.27 -13.62 -2.56
CA LEU A 35 0.01 -14.24 -2.11
C LEU A 35 -0.11 -14.29 -0.58
N GLN A 36 1.02 -14.43 0.13
CA GLN A 36 1.08 -14.37 1.60
C GLN A 36 0.34 -13.15 2.16
N ARG A 37 0.46 -11.97 1.54
CA ARG A 37 -0.17 -10.73 2.07
C ARG A 37 -1.68 -10.73 1.94
N ILE A 38 -2.19 -11.45 0.95
CA ILE A 38 -3.63 -11.66 0.75
C ILE A 38 -4.12 -12.68 1.79
N CYS A 39 -3.32 -13.72 2.07
CA CYS A 39 -3.58 -14.63 3.18
C CYS A 39 -3.56 -13.91 4.53
N ASP A 40 -2.58 -13.05 4.83
CA ASP A 40 -2.50 -12.30 6.10
C ASP A 40 -3.78 -11.48 6.36
N VAL A 41 -4.32 -10.82 5.34
CA VAL A 41 -5.61 -10.10 5.43
C VAL A 41 -6.76 -11.09 5.64
N ALA A 42 -6.82 -12.20 4.90
CA ALA A 42 -7.89 -13.20 5.05
C ALA A 42 -7.88 -13.88 6.43
N GLU A 43 -6.70 -14.20 6.98
CA GLU A 43 -6.55 -14.73 8.34
C GLU A 43 -6.96 -13.68 9.38
N CYS A 44 -6.59 -12.41 9.19
CA CYS A 44 -7.04 -11.33 10.07
C CYS A 44 -8.57 -11.20 10.08
N LEU A 45 -9.22 -11.25 8.91
CA LEU A 45 -10.69 -11.21 8.82
C LEU A 45 -11.35 -12.44 9.46
N ARG A 46 -10.75 -13.63 9.32
CA ARG A 46 -11.27 -14.87 9.92
C ARG A 46 -11.04 -14.96 11.43
N ALA A 47 -9.95 -14.41 11.95
CA ALA A 47 -9.65 -14.36 13.37
C ALA A 47 -10.55 -13.39 14.15
N PHE A 48 -11.10 -12.37 13.48
CA PHE A 48 -11.88 -11.30 14.11
C PHE A 48 -13.22 -11.07 13.38
N PRO A 49 -14.18 -12.02 13.45
CA PRO A 49 -15.46 -11.91 12.74
C PRO A 49 -16.38 -10.79 13.27
N GLU A 50 -16.20 -10.38 14.53
CA GLU A 50 -16.96 -9.30 15.19
C GLU A 50 -16.34 -7.90 14.97
N LEU A 51 -15.62 -7.71 13.86
CA LEU A 51 -14.98 -6.44 13.51
C LEU A 51 -16.00 -5.29 13.38
N ASP A 52 -15.75 -4.18 14.07
CA ASP A 52 -16.51 -2.93 13.93
C ASP A 52 -16.16 -2.25 12.59
N TRP A 53 -16.95 -2.59 11.57
CA TRP A 53 -16.77 -2.08 10.21
C TRP A 53 -16.99 -0.57 10.08
N GLU A 54 -17.87 0.03 10.88
CA GLU A 54 -18.08 1.50 10.87
C GLU A 54 -16.82 2.20 11.39
N GLN A 55 -16.25 1.69 12.48
CA GLN A 55 -15.01 2.21 13.04
C GLN A 55 -13.82 2.00 12.09
N MET A 56 -13.75 0.87 11.39
CA MET A 56 -12.76 0.64 10.31
C MET A 56 -12.88 1.67 9.17
N GLN A 57 -14.09 1.92 8.68
CA GLN A 57 -14.35 2.94 7.67
C GLN A 57 -13.96 4.34 8.18
N LYS A 58 -14.30 4.66 9.43
CA LYS A 58 -13.93 5.94 10.06
C LYS A 58 -12.41 6.12 10.19
N ARG A 59 -11.69 5.11 10.69
CA ARG A 59 -10.23 5.16 10.88
C ARG A 59 -9.46 5.18 9.55
N SER A 60 -9.86 4.38 8.57
CA SER A 60 -9.26 4.41 7.23
C SER A 60 -9.39 5.78 6.55
N ARG A 61 -10.57 6.42 6.67
CA ARG A 61 -10.80 7.79 6.18
C ARG A 61 -9.97 8.81 6.97
N GLN A 62 -9.88 8.71 8.30
CA GLN A 62 -9.04 9.57 9.14
C GLN A 62 -7.56 9.54 8.74
N TYR A 63 -7.02 8.36 8.39
CA TYR A 63 -5.65 8.19 7.92
C TYR A 63 -5.47 8.44 6.40
N ASN A 64 -6.54 8.79 5.67
CA ASN A 64 -6.56 8.95 4.21
C ASN A 64 -6.06 7.69 3.46
N CYS A 65 -6.37 6.51 3.99
CA CYS A 65 -6.03 5.20 3.42
C CYS A 65 -7.27 4.35 3.09
N ASP A 66 -8.45 4.96 3.03
CA ASP A 66 -9.72 4.37 2.60
C ASP A 66 -9.60 3.51 1.33
N ARG A 67 -9.00 4.05 0.26
CA ARG A 67 -8.82 3.34 -1.01
C ARG A 67 -7.86 2.15 -0.91
N ILE A 68 -6.86 2.25 -0.04
CA ILE A 68 -5.89 1.16 0.21
C ILE A 68 -6.57 0.04 1.00
N PHE A 69 -7.36 0.40 2.01
CA PHE A 69 -8.15 -0.52 2.81
C PHE A 69 -9.18 -1.26 1.95
N LEU A 70 -10.03 -0.53 1.21
CA LEU A 70 -11.05 -1.10 0.33
C LEU A 70 -10.44 -1.96 -0.79
N LEU A 71 -9.28 -1.57 -1.36
CA LEU A 71 -8.56 -2.42 -2.32
C LEU A 71 -8.11 -3.73 -1.67
N GLY A 72 -7.48 -3.68 -0.49
CA GLY A 72 -6.99 -4.88 0.20
C GLY A 72 -8.12 -5.85 0.53
N LEU A 73 -9.26 -5.35 0.99
CA LEU A 73 -10.47 -6.15 1.19
C LEU A 73 -10.99 -6.75 -0.13
N HIS A 74 -11.10 -5.96 -1.19
CA HIS A 74 -11.64 -6.46 -2.46
C HIS A 74 -10.71 -7.49 -3.14
N VAL A 75 -9.39 -7.28 -3.12
CA VAL A 75 -8.40 -8.27 -3.58
C VAL A 75 -8.53 -9.57 -2.80
N THR A 76 -8.66 -9.49 -1.48
CA THR A 76 -8.82 -10.66 -0.60
C THR A 76 -10.14 -11.40 -0.86
N GLN A 77 -11.24 -10.67 -1.03
CA GLN A 77 -12.53 -11.23 -1.39
C GLN A 77 -12.48 -11.94 -2.75
N THR A 78 -11.90 -11.30 -3.77
CA THR A 78 -11.89 -11.82 -5.13
C THR A 78 -10.96 -13.02 -5.31
N ILE A 79 -9.87 -13.11 -4.53
CA ILE A 79 -8.87 -14.19 -4.66
C ILE A 79 -9.14 -15.34 -3.67
N LEU A 80 -9.57 -15.05 -2.44
CA LEU A 80 -9.75 -16.05 -1.36
C LEU A 80 -11.21 -16.21 -0.90
N GLY A 81 -12.17 -15.54 -1.54
CA GLY A 81 -13.60 -15.74 -1.32
C GLY A 81 -14.13 -15.22 0.03
N CYS A 82 -13.44 -14.30 0.71
CA CYS A 82 -13.88 -13.83 2.03
C CYS A 82 -15.17 -12.99 1.96
N SER A 83 -16.07 -13.21 2.91
CA SER A 83 -17.29 -12.41 3.08
C SER A 83 -16.99 -11.00 3.56
N LEU A 84 -17.56 -9.99 2.91
CA LEU A 84 -17.52 -8.58 3.32
C LEU A 84 -18.95 -8.06 3.53
N PRO A 85 -19.21 -7.20 4.54
CA PRO A 85 -20.56 -6.69 4.80
C PRO A 85 -21.04 -5.73 3.70
N PRO A 86 -22.37 -5.53 3.57
CA PRO A 86 -22.94 -4.66 2.52
C PRO A 86 -22.40 -3.23 2.51
N SER A 87 -22.06 -2.66 3.67
CA SER A 87 -21.48 -1.31 3.78
C SER A 87 -20.12 -1.18 3.08
N ILE A 88 -19.26 -2.18 3.23
CA ILE A 88 -17.95 -2.25 2.56
C ILE A 88 -18.13 -2.51 1.07
N GLN A 89 -19.06 -3.39 0.68
CA GLN A 89 -19.36 -3.63 -0.72
C GLN A 89 -19.85 -2.34 -1.41
N ALA A 90 -20.71 -1.54 -0.75
CA ALA A 90 -21.16 -0.25 -1.28
C ALA A 90 -20.00 0.75 -1.47
N ASP A 91 -19.09 0.87 -0.50
CA ASP A 91 -17.88 1.72 -0.61
C ASP A 91 -16.95 1.27 -1.76
N ILE A 92 -16.81 -0.05 -1.99
CA ILE A 92 -16.06 -0.60 -3.13
C ILE A 92 -16.73 -0.23 -4.46
N GLN A 93 -18.05 -0.43 -4.59
CA GLN A 93 -18.82 -0.09 -5.80
C GLN A 93 -18.74 1.41 -6.13
N GLN A 94 -18.70 2.29 -5.11
CA GLN A 94 -18.52 3.73 -5.27
C GLN A 94 -17.09 4.14 -5.65
N THR A 95 -16.14 3.21 -5.72
CA THR A 95 -14.72 3.49 -6.00
C THR A 95 -14.21 2.72 -7.24
N PRO A 96 -14.57 3.12 -8.48
CA PRO A 96 -14.27 2.37 -9.70
C PRO A 96 -12.80 1.99 -9.93
N ALA A 97 -11.86 2.78 -9.37
CA ALA A 97 -10.43 2.47 -9.46
C ALA A 97 -10.06 1.11 -8.85
N ILE A 98 -10.79 0.66 -7.83
CA ILE A 98 -10.52 -0.60 -7.11
C ILE A 98 -10.64 -1.80 -8.05
N PHE A 99 -11.71 -1.90 -8.84
CA PHE A 99 -11.89 -3.01 -9.78
C PHE A 99 -10.73 -3.12 -10.77
N SER A 100 -10.31 -2.01 -11.38
CA SER A 100 -9.18 -1.97 -12.31
C SER A 100 -7.84 -2.36 -11.67
N LEU A 101 -7.68 -2.10 -10.37
CA LEU A 101 -6.48 -2.47 -9.62
C LEU A 101 -6.52 -3.94 -9.22
N THR A 102 -7.66 -4.46 -8.77
CA THR A 102 -7.85 -5.89 -8.46
C THR A 102 -7.65 -6.76 -9.70
N GLU A 103 -8.21 -6.38 -10.84
CA GLU A 103 -8.00 -7.08 -12.12
C GLU A 103 -6.51 -7.11 -12.50
N THR A 104 -5.81 -5.98 -12.36
CA THR A 104 -4.36 -5.90 -12.59
C THR A 104 -3.61 -6.88 -11.67
N ILE A 105 -3.95 -6.91 -10.38
CA ILE A 105 -3.31 -7.79 -9.38
C ILE A 105 -3.58 -9.26 -9.70
N GLN A 106 -4.82 -9.64 -10.02
CA GLN A 106 -5.17 -11.01 -10.39
C GLN A 106 -4.40 -11.48 -11.63
N HIS A 107 -4.38 -10.68 -12.69
CA HIS A 107 -3.63 -10.99 -13.90
C HIS A 107 -2.12 -11.08 -13.64
N THR A 108 -1.58 -10.25 -12.75
CA THR A 108 -0.16 -10.29 -12.38
C THR A 108 0.19 -11.54 -11.55
N LEU A 109 -0.70 -12.00 -10.66
CA LEU A 109 -0.47 -13.19 -9.83
C LEU A 109 -0.55 -14.51 -10.61
N THR A 110 -1.19 -14.55 -11.78
CA THR A 110 -1.24 -15.74 -12.65
C THR A 110 -0.07 -15.83 -13.63
N GLN A 111 0.82 -14.82 -13.69
CA GLN A 111 1.98 -14.82 -14.56
C GLN A 111 3.16 -15.62 -13.96
N SER A 112 3.87 -16.36 -14.80
CA SER A 112 5.09 -17.08 -14.44
C SER A 112 6.20 -16.81 -15.48
N PRO A 113 7.37 -16.27 -15.08
CA PRO A 113 7.68 -15.77 -13.74
C PRO A 113 6.80 -14.56 -13.38
N LEU A 114 6.61 -14.29 -12.08
CA LEU A 114 5.94 -13.06 -11.65
C LEU A 114 6.72 -11.84 -12.17
N PRO A 115 6.06 -10.83 -12.74
CA PRO A 115 6.73 -9.66 -13.27
C PRO A 115 7.33 -8.82 -12.11
N SER A 116 8.60 -8.47 -12.23
CA SER A 116 9.19 -7.44 -11.37
C SER A 116 8.62 -6.08 -11.74
N HIS A 117 7.61 -5.61 -10.99
CA HIS A 117 7.04 -4.28 -11.24
C HIS A 117 8.12 -3.19 -11.24
N THR A 118 8.25 -2.52 -12.38
CA THR A 118 9.16 -1.37 -12.56
C THR A 118 8.75 -0.25 -11.60
N LEU A 119 9.67 0.67 -11.29
CA LEU A 119 9.32 1.78 -10.39
C LEU A 119 8.17 2.62 -10.94
N LEU A 120 8.05 2.77 -12.27
CA LEU A 120 6.95 3.49 -12.90
C LEU A 120 5.61 2.81 -12.59
N GLN A 121 5.56 1.48 -12.74
CA GLN A 121 4.35 0.69 -12.45
C GLN A 121 3.95 0.82 -10.97
N ARG A 122 4.91 0.68 -10.04
CA ARG A 122 4.67 0.86 -8.59
C ARG A 122 4.19 2.27 -8.23
N ALA A 123 4.77 3.30 -8.85
CA ALA A 123 4.36 4.69 -8.64
C ALA A 123 2.96 4.97 -9.23
N ALA A 124 2.67 4.48 -10.44
CA ALA A 124 1.37 4.61 -11.08
C ALA A 124 0.26 3.89 -10.30
N PHE A 125 0.53 2.69 -9.80
CA PHE A 125 -0.33 1.94 -8.88
C PHE A 125 -0.63 2.76 -7.61
N SER A 126 0.42 3.25 -6.94
CA SER A 126 0.30 4.08 -5.73
C SER A 126 -0.45 5.39 -5.96
N LEU A 127 -0.34 5.97 -7.17
CA LEU A 127 -1.04 7.19 -7.60
C LEU A 127 -2.54 6.97 -7.86
N LYS A 128 -2.93 5.81 -8.42
CA LYS A 128 -4.35 5.44 -8.57
C LYS A 128 -5.06 5.36 -7.21
N LEU A 129 -4.33 4.94 -6.17
CA LEU A 129 -4.81 4.86 -4.79
C LEU A 129 -4.96 6.20 -4.06
N GLN A 130 -4.41 7.31 -4.56
CA GLN A 130 -4.54 8.61 -3.89
C GLN A 130 -5.91 9.28 -4.17
N PRO A 131 -6.63 9.76 -3.15
CA PRO A 131 -7.92 10.45 -3.34
C PRO A 131 -7.74 11.92 -3.77
N GLY A 132 -8.27 12.25 -4.96
CA GLY A 132 -8.26 13.61 -5.51
C GLY A 132 -6.89 14.10 -6.03
N LEU A 133 -6.87 15.32 -6.58
CA LEU A 133 -5.65 15.93 -7.15
C LEU A 133 -4.64 16.34 -6.07
N PHE A 134 -5.10 16.88 -4.95
CA PHE A 134 -4.21 17.36 -3.87
C PHE A 134 -3.35 16.23 -3.28
N ASN A 135 -3.94 15.06 -2.97
CA ASN A 135 -3.16 13.94 -2.43
C ASN A 135 -2.25 13.29 -3.49
N LYS A 136 -2.63 13.31 -4.77
CA LYS A 136 -1.71 12.92 -5.87
C LYS A 136 -0.49 13.85 -5.94
N LEU A 137 -0.69 15.17 -5.89
CA LEU A 137 0.42 16.14 -5.86
C LEU A 137 1.28 15.98 -4.60
N ARG A 138 0.67 15.76 -3.43
CA ARG A 138 1.37 15.48 -2.16
C ARG A 138 2.15 14.16 -2.17
N PHE A 139 1.65 13.13 -2.86
CA PHE A 139 2.36 11.88 -3.06
C PHE A 139 3.55 12.08 -4.00
N LEU A 140 3.36 12.76 -5.13
CA LEU A 140 4.43 13.10 -6.07
C LEU A 140 5.53 13.93 -5.40
N SER A 141 5.16 14.93 -4.59
CA SER A 141 6.16 15.75 -3.89
C SER A 141 6.96 14.92 -2.88
N ARG A 142 6.32 14.02 -2.12
CA ARG A 142 6.98 13.07 -1.22
C ARG A 142 7.84 12.03 -1.93
N LEU A 143 7.52 11.69 -3.18
CA LEU A 143 8.32 10.78 -4.01
C LEU A 143 9.55 11.50 -4.59
N VAL A 144 9.37 12.75 -5.03
CA VAL A 144 10.37 13.52 -5.78
C VAL A 144 11.37 14.22 -4.88
N PHE A 145 10.93 15.01 -3.88
CA PHE A 145 11.82 15.94 -3.18
C PHE A 145 12.82 15.28 -2.20
N PRO A 146 12.46 14.25 -1.40
CA PRO A 146 13.44 13.49 -0.60
C PRO A 146 14.23 14.37 0.38
N ILE A 147 15.55 14.20 0.52
CA ILE A 147 16.49 13.30 -0.20
C ILE A 147 16.41 11.85 0.37
N ASN A 148 17.14 10.86 -0.17
CA ASN A 148 17.20 9.48 0.35
C ASN A 148 18.68 9.05 0.55
N GLU A 149 18.96 8.12 1.46
CA GLU A 149 20.34 7.69 1.79
C GLU A 149 21.08 7.16 0.54
N ARG A 150 20.37 6.41 -0.31
CA ARG A 150 20.82 5.94 -1.63
C ARG A 150 21.09 7.03 -2.68
N ASP A 151 20.82 8.31 -2.39
CA ASP A 151 21.29 9.44 -3.21
C ASP A 151 22.68 9.92 -2.72
N LEU A 152 22.92 9.90 -1.40
CA LEU A 152 24.19 10.28 -0.77
C LEU A 152 25.30 9.26 -1.09
N GLU A 153 24.95 7.97 -1.12
CA GLU A 153 25.86 6.88 -1.53
C GLU A 153 26.31 6.96 -3.00
N TRP A 154 25.49 7.56 -3.87
CA TRP A 154 25.75 7.57 -5.32
C TRP A 154 26.78 8.62 -5.73
N VAL A 155 26.73 9.80 -5.12
CA VAL A 155 27.69 10.89 -5.31
C VAL A 155 27.85 11.62 -3.98
N TYR A 156 29.09 11.71 -3.46
CA TYR A 156 29.40 12.59 -2.33
C TYR A 156 29.66 14.02 -2.82
N LEU A 157 28.74 14.94 -2.54
CA LEU A 157 28.93 16.37 -2.80
C LEU A 157 29.40 17.12 -1.54
N PRO A 158 30.28 18.13 -1.67
CA PRO A 158 30.59 19.07 -0.59
C PRO A 158 29.32 19.79 -0.09
N ARG A 159 29.30 20.17 1.20
CA ARG A 159 28.14 20.85 1.82
C ARG A 159 27.68 22.12 1.07
N SER A 160 28.60 22.85 0.43
CA SER A 160 28.32 24.04 -0.39
C SER A 160 27.58 23.73 -1.70
N LEU A 161 27.65 22.49 -2.19
CA LEU A 161 27.03 22.03 -3.43
C LEU A 161 25.77 21.18 -3.18
N PHE A 162 25.25 21.15 -1.95
CA PHE A 162 24.09 20.31 -1.57
C PHE A 162 22.85 20.56 -2.44
N PHE A 163 22.68 21.78 -2.97
CA PHE A 163 21.58 22.10 -3.89
C PHE A 163 21.60 21.24 -5.19
N LEU A 164 22.76 20.73 -5.61
CA LEU A 164 22.90 19.84 -6.77
C LEU A 164 22.37 18.42 -6.52
N TYR A 165 22.12 18.01 -5.27
CA TYR A 165 21.45 16.73 -5.00
C TYR A 165 20.02 16.69 -5.53
N TYR A 166 19.32 17.83 -5.62
CA TYR A 166 17.98 17.86 -6.20
C TYR A 166 17.99 17.48 -7.70
N PRO A 167 18.70 18.17 -8.61
CA PRO A 167 18.76 17.78 -10.02
C PRO A 167 19.42 16.41 -10.25
N LEU A 168 20.45 16.03 -9.49
CA LEU A 168 21.00 14.65 -9.54
C LEU A 168 19.95 13.61 -9.13
N ARG A 169 19.14 13.94 -8.10
CA ARG A 169 17.83 13.35 -7.75
C ARG A 169 17.00 13.02 -8.99
N TRP A 170 16.60 14.06 -9.73
CA TRP A 170 15.76 13.94 -10.92
C TRP A 170 16.42 13.07 -12.00
N VAL A 171 17.70 13.28 -12.31
CA VAL A 171 18.42 12.47 -13.32
C VAL A 171 18.45 10.99 -12.92
N ARG A 172 18.71 10.68 -11.65
CA ARG A 172 18.74 9.29 -11.14
C ARG A 172 17.35 8.66 -11.13
N LEU A 173 16.31 9.40 -10.73
CA LEU A 173 14.92 8.94 -10.80
C LEU A 173 14.53 8.64 -12.24
N VAL A 174 14.76 9.58 -13.17
CA VAL A 174 14.46 9.42 -14.61
C VAL A 174 15.23 8.24 -15.20
N GLY A 175 16.55 8.12 -14.95
CA GLY A 175 17.34 6.97 -15.40
C GLY A 175 16.77 5.64 -14.88
N LYS A 176 16.42 5.58 -13.59
CA LYS A 176 15.84 4.39 -12.95
C LYS A 176 14.37 4.12 -13.35
N TYR A 177 13.69 5.08 -13.96
CA TYR A 177 12.37 4.93 -14.56
C TYR A 177 12.42 4.57 -16.06
N ILE A 178 13.53 4.83 -16.74
CA ILE A 178 13.75 4.51 -18.17
C ILE A 178 14.47 3.17 -18.36
N GLN A 179 15.36 2.78 -17.43
CA GLN A 179 16.14 1.53 -17.49
C GLN A 179 15.47 0.34 -16.76
N GLY A 180 14.16 0.38 -16.55
CA GLY A 180 13.41 -0.64 -15.78
C GLY A 180 12.21 -1.19 -16.55
#